data_AF-A0A0Q6MPT1-F1
#
_entry.id   AF-A0A0Q6MPT1-F1
#
_cell.length_a   1.000
_cell.length_b   1.000
_cell.length_c   1.000
_cell.angle_alpha   90.00
_cell.angle_beta   90.00
_cell.angle_gamma   90.00
#
_symmetry.space_group_name_H-M   'P 1'
#
loop_
_entity.id
_entity.type
_entity.pdbx_description
1 polymer ?
#
loop_
_entity_poly.entity_id
_entity_poly.type
_entity_poly.pdbx_seq_one_letter_code
_entity_poly.pdbx_strand_id
1 'polypeptide(L)'
;MIIQGKLHRITNVVAFLTSWLQTNGQPTAGFVAWPKARVTLGTDFASGQFTGGFIPNMSMDTDTDSQGFFKFSAPELAATPFRGRLVAYNVSSKVLPPVAGVALPPIPVFEPLYRSLPFKFADVSAAEQAQVQHIYAIQATTPDNQGLTQAMLNERLATLRTSLKLDKLSAAILSNRIGVTASKSGADVKFDAFVVGATGADLTHVIEAQVGDIDIDLPGPDFIVGLCVNKDDIKAAIRTGMADTAKQMSQLMIDAKDALLKANGAGSLTSKVGVTSWCTRHPQTGTTVVKMPAGVPDLHVPTLSVVPDPAFGMPVKLY
;
A
#
# COMPACT_ATOMS: atom_id res chain seq x y z
N MET A 1 -23.14 16.40 11.86
CA MET A 1 -21.67 16.53 11.90
C MET A 1 -21.16 16.83 10.52
N ILE A 2 -20.24 17.80 10.43
CA ILE A 2 -19.57 18.20 9.20
C ILE A 2 -18.09 17.83 9.36
N ILE A 3 -17.55 17.14 8.36
CA ILE A 3 -16.11 16.88 8.22
C ILE A 3 -15.65 17.62 6.98
N GLN A 4 -14.71 18.56 7.14
CA GLN A 4 -14.26 19.39 6.03
C GLN A 4 -12.77 19.69 6.13
N GLY A 5 -12.15 19.90 4.98
CA GLY A 5 -10.72 20.18 4.95
C GLY A 5 -10.22 20.65 3.60
N LYS A 6 -8.92 20.91 3.52
CA LYS A 6 -8.19 21.24 2.30
C LYS A 6 -7.01 20.30 2.15
N LEU A 7 -6.90 19.66 0.99
CA LEU A 7 -5.74 18.88 0.61
C LEU A 7 -4.73 19.74 -0.16
N HIS A 8 -3.47 19.66 0.25
CA HIS A 8 -2.36 20.39 -0.30
C HIS A 8 -1.26 19.43 -0.74
N ARG A 9 -0.66 19.72 -1.89
CA ARG A 9 0.55 19.07 -2.37
C ARG A 9 1.76 19.87 -1.89
N ILE A 10 2.65 19.23 -1.16
CA ILE A 10 3.94 19.81 -0.82
C ILE A 10 4.79 19.82 -2.09
N THR A 11 5.29 21.00 -2.45
CA THR A 11 6.10 21.25 -3.67
C THR A 11 7.57 21.49 -3.34
N ASN A 12 7.87 21.92 -2.11
CA ASN A 12 9.23 22.11 -1.62
C ASN A 12 9.29 21.68 -0.15
N VAL A 13 9.88 20.51 0.10
CA VAL A 13 9.97 19.89 1.44
C VAL A 13 10.69 20.79 2.43
N VAL A 14 11.81 21.40 2.04
CA VAL A 14 12.63 22.24 2.93
C VAL A 14 11.84 23.47 3.36
N ALA A 15 11.26 24.19 2.40
CA ALA A 15 10.46 25.39 2.65
C ALA A 15 9.22 25.07 3.50
N PHE A 16 8.56 23.95 3.20
CA PHE A 16 7.38 23.49 3.92
C PHE A 16 7.70 23.14 5.38
N LEU A 17 8.70 22.29 5.63
CA LEU A 17 9.07 21.88 6.99
C LEU A 17 9.57 23.07 7.82
N THR A 18 10.36 23.95 7.22
CA THR A 18 10.81 25.19 7.88
C THR A 18 9.62 26.05 8.29
N SER A 19 8.68 26.28 7.36
CA SER A 19 7.47 27.05 7.62
C SER A 19 6.59 26.39 8.69
N TRP A 20 6.43 25.06 8.65
CA TRP A 20 5.66 24.31 9.64
C TRP A 20 6.21 24.49 11.06
N LEU A 21 7.54 24.39 11.22
CA LEU A 21 8.19 24.55 12.52
C LEU A 21 8.07 25.99 13.05
N GLN A 22 8.23 26.99 12.18
CA GLN A 22 8.13 28.41 12.56
C GLN A 22 6.71 28.84 12.94
N THR A 23 5.70 28.26 12.29
CA THR A 23 4.28 28.61 12.45
C THR A 23 3.55 27.71 13.43
N ASN A 24 4.26 26.77 14.08
CA ASN A 24 3.68 25.77 14.97
C ASN A 24 2.53 24.96 14.33
N GLY A 25 2.75 24.52 13.08
CA GLY A 25 1.82 23.65 12.36
C GLY A 25 0.80 24.36 11.47
N GLN A 26 1.03 25.62 11.13
CA GLN A 26 0.24 26.40 10.19
C GLN A 26 1.11 26.91 9.04
N PRO A 27 1.68 26.00 8.23
CA PRO A 27 2.66 26.37 7.21
C PRO A 27 2.05 27.36 6.21
N THR A 28 2.87 28.29 5.74
CA THR A 28 2.53 29.35 4.78
C THR A 28 3.30 29.25 3.47
N ALA A 29 4.26 28.33 3.37
CA ALA A 29 5.12 28.15 2.18
C ALA A 29 5.39 26.67 1.87
N GLY A 30 5.81 26.39 0.64
CA GLY A 30 6.26 25.06 0.21
C GLY A 30 5.15 24.08 -0.18
N PHE A 31 3.92 24.54 -0.38
CA PHE A 31 2.79 23.73 -0.82
C PHE A 31 1.86 24.50 -1.76
N VAL A 32 1.00 23.76 -2.47
CA VAL A 32 -0.09 24.27 -3.32
C VAL A 32 -1.35 23.45 -3.09
N ALA A 33 -2.53 23.96 -3.47
CA ALA A 33 -3.77 23.19 -3.44
C ALA A 33 -3.66 21.92 -4.30
N TRP A 34 -4.30 20.83 -3.86
CA TRP A 34 -4.37 19.57 -4.61
C TRP A 34 -5.79 19.33 -5.14
N PRO A 35 -6.10 19.76 -6.37
CA PRO A 35 -7.44 19.62 -6.93
C PRO A 35 -7.71 18.21 -7.47
N LYS A 36 -8.99 17.83 -7.56
CA LYS A 36 -9.48 16.56 -8.14
C LYS A 36 -8.94 15.29 -7.47
N ALA A 37 -8.42 15.40 -6.24
CA ALA A 37 -8.06 14.25 -5.44
C ALA A 37 -9.35 13.66 -4.84
N ARG A 38 -9.48 12.34 -4.87
CA ARG A 38 -10.61 11.64 -4.24
C ARG A 38 -10.33 11.53 -2.75
N VAL A 39 -11.21 12.07 -1.91
CA VAL A 39 -11.17 11.89 -0.46
C VAL A 39 -12.28 10.93 -0.09
N THR A 40 -11.96 9.91 0.70
CA THR A 40 -12.90 8.93 1.23
C THR A 40 -12.93 9.02 2.75
N LEU A 41 -14.12 9.12 3.32
CA LEU A 41 -14.39 8.94 4.73
C LEU A 41 -14.88 7.51 4.95
N GLY A 42 -13.99 6.65 5.43
CA GLY A 42 -14.32 5.29 5.83
C GLY A 42 -14.75 5.23 7.28
N THR A 43 -15.73 4.36 7.58
CA THR A 43 -16.20 4.10 8.95
C THR A 43 -15.82 2.68 9.40
N ASP A 44 -15.51 2.52 10.69
CA ASP A 44 -15.36 1.20 11.33
C ASP A 44 -15.96 1.17 12.75
N PHE A 45 -16.15 -0.04 13.29
CA PHE A 45 -16.61 -0.25 14.67
C PHE A 45 -15.45 -0.06 15.67
N ALA A 46 -15.75 0.53 16.82
CA ALA A 46 -14.77 0.80 17.88
C ALA A 46 -13.99 -0.44 18.37
N SER A 47 -14.56 -1.64 18.29
CA SER A 47 -13.92 -2.91 18.68
C SER A 47 -13.02 -3.52 17.60
N GLY A 48 -12.98 -2.95 16.38
CA GLY A 48 -12.15 -3.46 15.28
C GLY A 48 -12.53 -4.86 14.75
N GLN A 49 -13.60 -5.48 15.27
CA GLN A 49 -14.10 -6.78 14.81
C GLN A 49 -15.51 -6.66 14.24
N PHE A 50 -15.70 -7.22 13.05
CA PHE A 50 -17.02 -7.47 12.46
C PHE A 50 -17.72 -8.54 13.30
N THR A 51 -18.57 -8.12 14.24
CA THR A 51 -19.44 -9.05 14.99
C THR A 51 -20.74 -9.24 14.20
N GLY A 52 -20.66 -10.00 13.10
CA GLY A 52 -21.81 -10.71 12.50
C GLY A 52 -23.08 -9.92 12.16
N GLY A 53 -23.04 -8.61 11.96
CA GLY A 53 -24.20 -7.79 11.62
C GLY A 53 -24.10 -7.19 10.21
N PHE A 54 -25.18 -7.29 9.43
CA PHE A 54 -25.35 -6.80 8.05
C PHE A 54 -25.36 -5.25 7.91
N ILE A 55 -24.62 -4.51 8.74
CA ILE A 55 -24.49 -3.06 8.57
C ILE A 55 -23.18 -2.81 7.81
N PRO A 56 -23.23 -2.45 6.51
CA PRO A 56 -22.02 -2.20 5.73
C PRO A 56 -21.26 -1.01 6.31
N ASN A 57 -19.93 -1.06 6.25
CA ASN A 57 -19.10 0.13 6.45
C ASN A 57 -19.63 1.22 5.52
N MET A 58 -20.10 2.33 6.07
CA MET A 58 -20.42 3.50 5.27
C MET A 58 -19.10 4.12 4.82
N SER A 59 -18.85 4.12 3.51
CA SER A 59 -17.84 4.99 2.92
C SER A 59 -18.55 6.12 2.20
N MET A 60 -18.23 7.36 2.56
CA MET A 60 -18.58 8.51 1.74
C MET A 60 -17.34 8.94 0.98
N ASP A 61 -17.54 9.45 -0.23
CA ASP A 61 -16.45 9.94 -1.05
C ASP A 61 -16.81 11.27 -1.73
N THR A 62 -15.79 12.08 -1.95
CA THR A 62 -15.91 13.38 -2.63
C THR A 62 -14.58 13.71 -3.28
N ASP A 63 -14.63 14.47 -4.38
CA ASP A 63 -13.42 15.02 -4.98
C ASP A 63 -13.12 16.40 -4.41
N THR A 64 -11.83 16.75 -4.33
CA THR A 64 -11.41 18.11 -3.97
C THR A 64 -11.66 19.09 -5.10
N ASP A 65 -12.08 20.31 -4.75
CA ASP A 65 -12.28 21.40 -5.72
C ASP A 65 -10.96 22.01 -6.22
N SER A 66 -11.03 23.10 -6.99
CA SER A 66 -9.84 23.80 -7.51
C SER A 66 -8.90 24.37 -6.43
N GLN A 67 -9.40 24.53 -5.20
CA GLN A 67 -8.67 25.02 -4.03
C GLN A 67 -8.28 23.87 -3.08
N GLY A 68 -8.50 22.62 -3.49
CA GLY A 68 -8.21 21.43 -2.68
C GLY A 68 -9.25 21.16 -1.60
N PHE A 69 -10.38 21.88 -1.57
CA PHE A 69 -11.39 21.76 -0.51
C PHE A 69 -12.26 20.52 -0.70
N PHE A 70 -12.57 19.84 0.41
CA PHE A 70 -13.52 18.72 0.47
C PHE A 70 -14.45 18.87 1.68
N LYS A 71 -15.64 18.28 1.58
CA LYS A 71 -16.64 18.31 2.67
C LYS A 71 -17.53 17.07 2.64
N PHE A 72 -17.75 16.49 3.82
CA PHE A 72 -18.74 15.46 4.09
C PHE A 72 -19.78 16.00 5.06
N SER A 73 -21.05 15.70 4.80
CA SER A 73 -22.14 15.94 5.73
C SER A 73 -22.64 14.59 6.24
N ALA A 74 -22.36 14.29 7.50
CA ALA A 74 -22.71 13.01 8.11
C ALA A 74 -23.41 13.23 9.47
N PRO A 75 -24.62 13.81 9.48
CA PRO A 75 -25.35 14.10 10.71
C PRO A 75 -25.62 12.88 11.57
N GLU A 76 -25.91 11.73 10.95
CA GLU A 76 -26.27 10.49 11.64
C GLU A 76 -25.08 9.85 12.39
N LEU A 77 -23.84 10.06 11.92
CA LEU A 77 -22.65 9.46 12.52
C LEU A 77 -22.28 10.08 13.88
N ALA A 78 -22.75 11.29 14.16
CA ALA A 78 -22.41 12.02 15.39
C ALA A 78 -22.87 11.31 16.67
N ALA A 79 -23.97 10.54 16.59
CA ALA A 79 -24.57 9.84 17.71
C ALA A 79 -24.19 8.35 17.78
N THR A 80 -23.29 7.89 16.90
CA THR A 80 -22.92 6.47 16.78
C THR A 80 -21.56 6.19 17.39
N PRO A 81 -21.29 4.96 17.87
CA PRO A 81 -19.97 4.56 18.39
C PRO A 81 -18.94 4.30 17.27
N PHE A 82 -19.19 4.74 16.05
CA PHE A 82 -18.29 4.53 14.93
C PHE A 82 -17.05 5.41 15.02
N ARG A 83 -15.96 4.93 14.43
CA ARG A 83 -14.79 5.75 14.14
C ARG A 83 -14.77 6.10 12.66
N GLY A 84 -14.30 7.29 12.36
CA GLY A 84 -14.01 7.75 11.01
C GLY A 84 -12.51 7.69 10.73
N ARG A 85 -12.16 7.45 9.47
CA ARG A 85 -10.81 7.70 8.95
C ARG A 85 -10.90 8.35 7.58
N LEU A 86 -10.00 9.28 7.30
CA LEU A 86 -9.86 9.89 5.99
C LEU A 86 -8.72 9.21 5.22
N VAL A 87 -9.01 8.87 3.97
CA VAL A 87 -8.00 8.45 3.00
C VAL A 87 -8.13 9.35 1.78
N ALA A 88 -7.03 9.96 1.35
CA ALA A 88 -6.99 10.73 0.11
C ALA A 88 -6.25 9.94 -0.96
N TYR A 89 -6.75 10.01 -2.19
CA TYR A 89 -6.22 9.30 -3.34
C TYR A 89 -5.95 10.27 -4.49
N ASN A 90 -4.85 10.03 -5.18
CA ASN A 90 -4.71 10.48 -6.55
C ASN A 90 -5.54 9.54 -7.42
N VAL A 91 -6.29 10.10 -8.37
CA VAL A 91 -7.08 9.32 -9.32
C VAL A 91 -6.36 9.37 -10.66
N SER A 92 -5.69 8.28 -11.00
CA SER A 92 -5.14 8.06 -12.33
C SER A 92 -6.10 7.16 -13.13
N SER A 93 -5.90 7.05 -14.44
CA SER A 93 -6.73 6.19 -15.30
C SER A 93 -5.84 5.21 -16.05
N LYS A 94 -6.14 3.92 -15.94
CA LYS A 94 -5.49 2.89 -16.74
C LYS A 94 -6.31 2.61 -17.99
N VAL A 95 -5.73 2.90 -19.15
CA VAL A 95 -6.31 2.51 -20.44
C VAL A 95 -6.06 1.02 -20.63
N LEU A 96 -7.13 0.25 -20.82
CA LEU A 96 -7.02 -1.16 -21.15
C LEU A 96 -6.76 -1.32 -22.65
N PRO A 97 -5.96 -2.33 -23.05
CA PRO A 97 -5.86 -2.68 -24.45
C PRO A 97 -7.25 -3.07 -24.97
N PRO A 98 -7.60 -2.68 -26.21
CA PRO A 98 -8.92 -2.98 -26.77
C PRO A 98 -9.12 -4.50 -26.87
N VAL A 99 -10.31 -4.96 -26.49
CA VAL A 99 -10.70 -6.36 -26.62
C VAL A 99 -11.55 -6.48 -27.88
N ALA A 100 -11.12 -7.30 -28.84
CA ALA A 100 -11.80 -7.50 -30.12
C ALA A 100 -12.12 -6.19 -30.89
N GLY A 101 -11.22 -5.21 -30.82
CA GLY A 101 -11.40 -3.91 -31.49
C GLY A 101 -12.35 -2.93 -30.76
N VAL A 102 -12.92 -3.32 -29.63
CA VAL A 102 -13.75 -2.44 -28.78
C VAL A 102 -12.85 -1.72 -27.78
N ALA A 103 -12.87 -0.38 -27.85
CA ALA A 103 -12.22 0.46 -26.85
C ALA A 103 -12.98 0.34 -25.52
N LEU A 104 -12.32 -0.19 -24.49
CA LEU A 104 -12.87 -0.22 -23.15
C LEU A 104 -12.67 1.14 -22.47
N PRO A 105 -13.63 1.60 -21.64
CA PRO A 105 -13.45 2.82 -20.87
C PRO A 105 -12.22 2.67 -19.94
N PRO A 106 -11.43 3.74 -19.73
CA PRO A 106 -10.34 3.70 -18.77
C PRO A 106 -10.84 3.35 -17.38
N ILE A 107 -10.11 2.46 -16.70
CA ILE A 107 -10.43 2.08 -15.32
C ILE A 107 -9.74 3.09 -14.39
N PRO A 108 -10.48 3.72 -13.46
CA PRO A 108 -9.85 4.58 -12.45
C PRO A 108 -8.96 3.75 -11.53
N VAL A 109 -7.75 4.25 -11.28
CA VAL A 109 -6.79 3.70 -10.34
C VAL A 109 -6.65 4.68 -9.19
N PHE A 110 -6.92 4.21 -7.98
CA PHE A 110 -6.85 5.01 -6.76
C PHE A 110 -5.50 4.78 -6.08
N GLU A 111 -4.64 5.80 -6.13
CA GLU A 111 -3.29 5.78 -5.59
C GLU A 111 -3.28 6.52 -4.24
N PRO A 112 -3.12 5.84 -3.10
CA PRO A 112 -3.32 6.46 -1.79
C PRO A 112 -2.20 7.46 -1.46
N LEU A 113 -2.59 8.72 -1.24
CA LEU A 113 -1.70 9.85 -0.94
C LEU A 113 -1.57 10.14 0.56
N TYR A 114 -2.65 9.89 1.31
CA TYR A 114 -2.73 10.23 2.73
C TYR A 114 -3.68 9.29 3.45
N ARG A 115 -3.36 8.97 4.71
CA ARG A 115 -4.22 8.24 5.66
C ARG A 115 -4.20 8.95 7.01
N SER A 116 -5.38 9.23 7.56
CA SER A 116 -5.49 9.74 8.94
C SER A 116 -5.49 8.60 9.95
N LEU A 117 -5.15 8.92 11.20
CA LEU A 117 -5.56 8.08 12.33
C LEU A 117 -7.09 8.02 12.40
N PRO A 118 -7.64 6.88 12.87
CA PRO A 118 -9.05 6.81 13.22
C PRO A 118 -9.39 7.81 14.33
N PHE A 119 -10.53 8.47 14.22
CA PHE A 119 -11.09 9.36 15.24
C PHE A 119 -12.54 8.96 15.53
N LYS A 120 -13.00 9.09 16.78
CA LYS A 120 -14.41 8.83 17.09
C LYS A 120 -15.23 10.04 16.69
N PHE A 121 -16.36 9.83 16.03
CA PHE A 121 -17.24 10.94 15.65
C PHE A 121 -17.75 11.72 16.87
N ALA A 122 -18.02 11.03 17.97
CA ALA A 122 -18.45 11.61 19.24
C ALA A 122 -17.39 12.50 19.91
N ASP A 123 -16.10 12.31 19.60
CA ASP A 123 -15.01 13.07 20.21
C ASP A 123 -14.71 14.38 19.44
N VAL A 124 -15.28 14.56 18.25
CA VAL A 124 -15.04 15.76 17.43
C VAL A 124 -15.97 16.90 17.87
N SER A 125 -15.37 17.92 18.49
CA SER A 125 -16.09 19.08 19.02
C SER A 125 -16.75 19.93 17.92
N ALA A 126 -17.74 20.74 18.31
CA ALA A 126 -18.38 21.68 17.38
C ALA A 126 -17.38 22.71 16.79
N ALA A 127 -16.36 23.10 17.55
CA ALA A 127 -15.31 23.99 17.09
C ALA A 127 -14.45 23.34 15.99
N GLU A 128 -14.07 22.06 16.18
CA GLU A 128 -13.32 21.29 15.21
C GLU A 128 -14.10 21.01 13.92
N GLN A 129 -15.42 20.82 14.02
CA GLN A 129 -16.31 20.69 12.86
C GLN A 129 -16.41 22.01 12.07
N ALA A 130 -16.35 23.16 12.75
CA ALA A 130 -16.36 24.47 12.12
C ALA A 130 -15.01 24.82 11.47
N GLN A 131 -13.92 24.22 11.92
CA GLN A 131 -12.58 24.44 11.38
C GLN A 131 -12.35 23.64 10.09
N VAL A 132 -11.71 24.28 9.11
CA VAL A 132 -11.22 23.60 7.90
C VAL A 132 -9.91 22.89 8.26
N GLN A 133 -9.89 21.56 8.17
CA GLN A 133 -8.69 20.78 8.45
C GLN A 133 -7.72 20.81 7.27
N HIS A 134 -6.47 21.20 7.49
CA HIS A 134 -5.46 21.27 6.44
C HIS A 134 -4.63 19.97 6.40
N ILE A 135 -4.62 19.32 5.25
CA ILE A 135 -3.89 18.07 4.99
C ILE A 135 -2.83 18.36 3.94
N TYR A 136 -1.59 17.98 4.20
CA TYR A 136 -0.45 18.19 3.34
C TYR A 136 0.16 16.83 3.00
N ALA A 137 0.37 16.56 1.72
CA ALA A 137 0.99 15.32 1.28
C ALA A 137 2.07 15.57 0.23
N ILE A 138 3.07 14.71 0.18
CA ILE A 138 4.07 14.64 -0.89
C ILE A 138 4.17 13.21 -1.40
N GLN A 139 4.22 13.06 -2.72
CA GLN A 139 4.66 11.82 -3.35
C GLN A 139 6.18 11.88 -3.50
N ALA A 140 6.86 10.86 -2.99
CA ALA A 140 8.28 10.64 -3.23
C ALA A 140 8.47 9.42 -4.14
N THR A 141 9.53 9.46 -4.92
CA THR A 141 9.93 8.35 -5.80
C THR A 141 11.13 7.66 -5.18
N THR A 142 11.00 6.37 -4.90
CA THR A 142 12.10 5.54 -4.42
C THR A 142 13.02 5.24 -5.60
N PRO A 143 14.35 5.41 -5.49
CA PRO A 143 15.28 5.01 -6.54
C PRO A 143 15.11 3.52 -6.92
N ASP A 144 15.24 3.20 -8.21
CA ASP A 144 14.95 1.86 -8.75
C ASP A 144 15.75 0.74 -8.08
N ASN A 145 16.96 1.06 -7.58
CA ASN A 145 17.86 0.14 -6.90
C ASN A 145 17.62 0.01 -5.39
N GLN A 146 16.63 0.72 -4.82
CA GLN A 146 16.31 0.70 -3.39
C GLN A 146 15.05 -0.12 -3.05
N GLY A 147 14.50 -0.86 -4.01
CA GLY A 147 13.41 -1.80 -3.78
C GLY A 147 13.85 -3.22 -3.41
N LEU A 148 12.88 -4.14 -3.35
CA LEU A 148 13.12 -5.57 -3.20
C LEU A 148 13.65 -6.13 -4.52
N THR A 149 14.95 -6.40 -4.58
CA THR A 149 15.60 -6.98 -5.77
C THR A 149 15.37 -8.49 -5.87
N GLN A 150 15.50 -9.05 -7.07
CA GLN A 150 15.47 -10.50 -7.29
C GLN A 150 16.52 -11.24 -6.44
N ALA A 151 17.70 -10.64 -6.21
CA ALA A 151 18.75 -11.22 -5.39
C ALA A 151 18.33 -11.31 -3.91
N MET A 152 17.79 -10.22 -3.36
CA MET A 152 17.25 -10.19 -1.99
C MET A 152 16.10 -11.17 -1.80
N LEU A 153 15.22 -11.30 -2.81
CA LEU A 153 14.14 -12.28 -2.80
C LEU A 153 14.69 -13.70 -2.79
N ASN A 154 15.68 -14.02 -3.64
CA ASN A 154 16.29 -15.35 -3.71
C ASN A 154 16.97 -15.76 -2.39
N GLU A 155 17.69 -14.84 -1.74
CA GLU A 155 18.32 -15.07 -0.44
C GLU A 155 17.28 -15.48 0.62
N ARG A 156 16.17 -14.73 0.68
CA ARG A 156 15.07 -15.01 1.62
C ARG A 156 14.38 -16.33 1.34
N LEU A 157 14.15 -16.65 0.06
CA LEU A 157 13.56 -17.92 -0.32
C LEU A 157 14.47 -19.09 0.05
N ALA A 158 15.79 -18.94 0.01
CA ALA A 158 16.70 -20.00 0.45
C ALA A 158 16.55 -20.30 1.95
N THR A 159 16.43 -19.26 2.79
CA THR A 159 16.14 -19.41 4.23
C THR A 159 14.78 -20.07 4.45
N LEU A 160 13.74 -19.60 3.74
CA LEU A 160 12.37 -20.11 3.88
C LEU A 160 12.25 -21.56 3.41
N ARG A 161 12.88 -21.93 2.29
CA ARG A 161 12.96 -23.30 1.78
C ARG A 161 13.50 -24.26 2.82
N THR A 162 14.59 -23.84 3.49
CA THR A 162 15.26 -24.64 4.53
C THR A 162 14.38 -24.79 5.77
N SER A 163 13.77 -23.69 6.24
CA SER A 163 12.88 -23.68 7.40
C SER A 163 11.64 -24.57 7.20
N LEU A 164 11.03 -24.52 6.01
CA LEU A 164 9.83 -25.27 5.66
C LEU A 164 10.11 -26.70 5.16
N LYS A 165 11.39 -27.08 5.03
CA LYS A 165 11.84 -28.37 4.48
C LYS A 165 11.20 -28.66 3.12
N LEU A 166 11.27 -27.69 2.21
CA LEU A 166 10.77 -27.81 0.83
C LEU A 166 11.87 -28.35 -0.08
N ASP A 167 11.50 -29.15 -1.09
CA ASP A 167 12.44 -29.65 -2.09
C ASP A 167 12.85 -28.54 -3.05
N LYS A 168 11.86 -27.75 -3.49
CA LYS A 168 12.05 -26.57 -4.33
C LYS A 168 11.25 -25.39 -3.79
N LEU A 169 11.84 -24.21 -3.89
CA LEU A 169 11.15 -22.94 -3.71
C LEU A 169 11.86 -21.91 -4.59
N SER A 170 11.11 -21.24 -5.45
CA SER A 170 11.61 -20.21 -6.35
C SER A 170 10.54 -19.15 -6.55
N ALA A 171 10.95 -17.89 -6.71
CA ALA A 171 10.06 -16.83 -7.15
C ALA A 171 10.74 -15.93 -8.16
N ALA A 172 9.96 -15.33 -9.05
CA ALA A 172 10.41 -14.39 -10.04
C ALA A 172 9.59 -13.11 -9.96
N ILE A 173 10.26 -11.97 -9.90
CA ILE A 173 9.61 -10.66 -9.98
C ILE A 173 9.28 -10.40 -11.46
N LEU A 174 8.00 -10.24 -11.75
CA LEU A 174 7.44 -9.95 -13.07
C LEU A 174 6.97 -8.48 -13.12
N SER A 175 6.51 -8.02 -14.27
CA SER A 175 6.16 -6.61 -14.52
C SER A 175 5.02 -6.07 -13.66
N ASN A 176 4.24 -6.94 -13.01
CA ASN A 176 3.10 -6.55 -12.19
C ASN A 176 2.86 -7.42 -10.95
N ARG A 177 3.70 -8.44 -10.71
CA ARG A 177 3.49 -9.45 -9.67
C ARG A 177 4.78 -10.21 -9.39
N ILE A 178 4.76 -11.03 -8.35
CA ILE A 178 5.81 -11.99 -8.05
C ILE A 178 5.22 -13.39 -8.27
N GLY A 179 5.72 -14.11 -9.27
CA GLY A 179 5.32 -15.50 -9.51
C GLY A 179 6.12 -16.43 -8.60
N VAL A 180 5.45 -17.25 -7.79
CA VAL A 180 6.08 -18.16 -6.83
C VAL A 180 5.77 -19.61 -7.20
N THR A 181 6.77 -20.48 -7.05
CA THR A 181 6.63 -21.93 -7.22
C THR A 181 7.36 -22.64 -6.09
N ALA A 182 6.70 -23.58 -5.44
CA ALA A 182 7.25 -24.42 -4.39
C ALA A 182 6.94 -25.89 -4.67
N SER A 183 7.79 -26.80 -4.22
CA SER A 183 7.52 -28.23 -4.25
C SER A 183 7.98 -28.94 -2.99
N LYS A 184 7.25 -29.98 -2.59
CA LYS A 184 7.61 -30.88 -1.48
C LYS A 184 7.02 -32.27 -1.69
N SER A 185 7.87 -33.28 -1.67
CA SER A 185 7.48 -34.70 -1.74
C SER A 185 6.55 -35.03 -2.91
N GLY A 186 6.80 -34.41 -4.07
CA GLY A 186 6.02 -34.58 -5.30
C GLY A 186 4.75 -33.72 -5.41
N ALA A 187 4.42 -32.92 -4.39
CA ALA A 187 3.39 -31.89 -4.48
C ALA A 187 4.00 -30.57 -4.95
N ASP A 188 3.33 -29.92 -5.90
CA ASP A 188 3.72 -28.63 -6.45
C ASP A 188 2.68 -27.56 -6.09
N VAL A 189 3.16 -26.39 -5.70
CA VAL A 189 2.33 -25.22 -5.37
C VAL A 189 2.79 -24.04 -6.21
N LYS A 190 1.87 -23.38 -6.89
CA LYS A 190 2.13 -22.16 -7.66
C LYS A 190 1.15 -21.08 -7.24
N PHE A 191 1.64 -19.86 -7.09
CA PHE A 191 0.78 -18.72 -6.83
C PHE A 191 1.44 -17.43 -7.29
N ASP A 192 0.61 -16.45 -7.60
CA ASP A 192 1.04 -15.07 -7.82
C ASP A 192 0.90 -14.27 -6.53
N ALA A 193 1.90 -13.46 -6.20
CA ALA A 193 1.86 -12.51 -5.10
C ALA A 193 1.86 -11.08 -5.65
N PHE A 194 0.98 -10.24 -5.10
CA PHE A 194 0.83 -8.84 -5.47
C PHE A 194 1.24 -7.97 -4.29
N VAL A 195 2.03 -6.95 -4.55
CA VAL A 195 2.44 -5.96 -3.55
C VAL A 195 1.66 -4.68 -3.81
N VAL A 196 0.83 -4.27 -2.85
CA VAL A 196 -0.05 -3.12 -2.97
C VAL A 196 0.06 -2.22 -1.73
N GLY A 197 -0.31 -0.95 -1.89
CA GLY A 197 -0.37 -0.02 -0.76
C GLY A 197 -1.54 -0.32 0.17
N ALA A 198 -1.27 -0.44 1.46
CA ALA A 198 -2.30 -0.66 2.46
C ALA A 198 -3.16 0.59 2.68
N THR A 199 -4.48 0.41 2.75
CA THR A 199 -5.46 1.47 3.01
C THR A 199 -6.20 1.29 4.34
N GLY A 200 -5.73 0.35 5.16
CA GLY A 200 -6.27 0.04 6.49
C GLY A 200 -5.98 1.12 7.55
N ALA A 201 -6.57 0.93 8.73
CA ALA A 201 -6.47 1.83 9.88
C ALA A 201 -5.10 1.78 10.59
N ASP A 202 -4.37 0.68 10.46
CA ASP A 202 -3.00 0.59 10.96
C ASP A 202 -2.07 1.37 10.03
N LEU A 203 -1.56 2.50 10.53
CA LEU A 203 -0.66 3.38 9.79
C LEU A 203 0.78 2.83 9.72
N THR A 204 1.13 1.85 10.54
CA THR A 204 2.43 1.16 10.48
C THR A 204 2.43 0.06 9.42
N HIS A 205 1.25 -0.45 9.06
CA HIS A 205 1.05 -1.32 7.92
C HIS A 205 0.91 -0.46 6.65
N VAL A 206 1.98 -0.37 5.85
CA VAL A 206 2.06 0.51 4.66
C VAL A 206 1.93 -0.30 3.37
N ILE A 207 2.45 -1.51 3.37
CA ILE A 207 2.43 -2.45 2.25
C ILE A 207 1.61 -3.67 2.66
N GLU A 208 0.73 -4.09 1.76
CA GLU A 208 -0.02 -5.34 1.84
C GLU A 208 0.47 -6.27 0.74
N ALA A 209 0.71 -7.53 1.08
CA ALA A 209 1.04 -8.56 0.11
C ALA A 209 -0.17 -9.49 -0.04
N GLN A 210 -0.79 -9.48 -1.21
CA GLN A 210 -1.99 -10.26 -1.53
C GLN A 210 -1.60 -11.50 -2.32
N VAL A 211 -2.10 -12.66 -1.91
CA VAL A 211 -1.92 -13.90 -2.66
C VAL A 211 -3.05 -13.98 -3.67
N GLY A 212 -2.71 -14.10 -4.95
CA GLY A 212 -3.65 -14.45 -6.01
C GLY A 212 -4.08 -15.91 -5.93
N ASP A 213 -4.49 -16.46 -7.07
CA ASP A 213 -4.90 -17.86 -7.14
C ASP A 213 -3.74 -18.79 -6.78
N ILE A 214 -4.02 -19.70 -5.84
CA ILE A 214 -3.06 -20.70 -5.35
C ILE A 214 -3.45 -22.02 -6.00
N ASP A 215 -2.62 -22.45 -6.93
CA ASP A 215 -2.71 -23.74 -7.60
C ASP A 215 -1.88 -24.77 -6.84
N ILE A 216 -2.49 -25.91 -6.51
CA ILE A 216 -1.87 -26.97 -5.69
C ILE A 216 -2.11 -28.30 -6.38
N ASP A 217 -1.05 -28.81 -7.01
CA ASP A 217 -0.99 -30.13 -7.62
C ASP A 217 -0.45 -31.14 -6.58
N LEU A 218 -1.27 -32.12 -6.22
CA LEU A 218 -0.88 -33.20 -5.31
C LEU A 218 -0.54 -34.48 -6.10
N PRO A 219 0.47 -35.26 -5.68
CA PRO A 219 0.83 -36.49 -6.38
C PRO A 219 -0.18 -37.61 -6.08
N GLY A 220 -1.01 -37.97 -7.07
CA GLY A 220 -2.01 -39.04 -6.98
C GLY A 220 -3.46 -38.53 -7.05
N PRO A 221 -4.48 -39.39 -6.87
CA PRO A 221 -5.87 -38.97 -6.87
C PRO A 221 -6.14 -37.99 -5.73
N ASP A 222 -6.57 -36.76 -6.04
CA ASP A 222 -6.75 -35.64 -5.10
C ASP A 222 -7.51 -36.02 -3.80
N PHE A 223 -8.46 -36.97 -3.88
CA PHE A 223 -9.26 -37.41 -2.74
C PHE A 223 -8.46 -38.18 -1.67
N ILE A 224 -7.41 -38.92 -2.05
CA ILE A 224 -6.58 -39.72 -1.11
C ILE A 224 -5.50 -38.84 -0.48
N VAL A 225 -4.94 -37.91 -1.25
CA VAL A 225 -3.82 -37.06 -0.81
C VAL A 225 -4.30 -35.86 0.01
N GLY A 226 -5.52 -35.36 -0.27
CA GLY A 226 -6.17 -34.30 0.53
C GLY A 226 -6.51 -34.69 1.97
N LEU A 227 -6.50 -35.99 2.30
CA LEU A 227 -6.64 -36.50 3.69
C LEU A 227 -5.33 -36.42 4.49
N CYS A 228 -4.18 -36.35 3.81
CA CYS A 228 -2.84 -36.35 4.44
C CYS A 228 -2.13 -35.00 4.37
N VAL A 229 -2.58 -34.10 3.50
CA VAL A 229 -2.00 -32.76 3.30
C VAL A 229 -3.12 -31.72 3.37
N ASN A 230 -3.10 -30.90 4.42
CA ASN A 230 -4.05 -29.80 4.55
C ASN A 230 -3.63 -28.63 3.64
N LYS A 231 -4.36 -28.45 2.53
CA LYS A 231 -4.15 -27.34 1.60
C LYS A 231 -4.28 -25.98 2.31
N ASP A 232 -5.08 -25.86 3.36
CA ASP A 232 -5.28 -24.60 4.08
C ASP A 232 -4.08 -24.22 4.96
N ASP A 233 -3.40 -25.20 5.55
CA ASP A 233 -2.17 -24.94 6.34
C ASP A 233 -1.04 -24.43 5.45
N ILE A 234 -0.93 -24.95 4.22
CA ILE A 234 0.02 -24.48 3.20
C ILE A 234 -0.31 -23.04 2.81
N LYS A 235 -1.58 -22.76 2.52
CA LYS A 235 -2.05 -21.40 2.20
C LYS A 235 -1.79 -20.43 3.35
N ALA A 236 -2.02 -20.85 4.59
CA ALA A 236 -1.76 -20.06 5.79
C ALA A 236 -0.26 -19.76 5.96
N ALA A 237 0.61 -20.76 5.81
CA ALA A 237 2.06 -20.57 5.90
C ALA A 237 2.60 -19.61 4.83
N ILE A 238 2.11 -19.73 3.59
CA ILE A 238 2.42 -18.80 2.48
C ILE A 238 2.01 -17.38 2.85
N ARG A 239 0.77 -17.20 3.30
CA ARG A 239 0.24 -15.87 3.70
C ARG A 239 1.06 -15.26 4.82
N THR A 240 1.47 -16.04 5.82
CA THR A 240 2.34 -15.58 6.92
C THR A 240 3.71 -15.11 6.41
N GLY A 241 4.39 -15.88 5.56
CA GLY A 241 5.69 -15.48 5.02
C GLY A 241 5.63 -14.22 4.16
N MET A 242 4.53 -14.02 3.42
CA MET A 242 4.31 -12.78 2.69
C MET A 242 4.02 -11.59 3.61
N ALA A 243 3.27 -11.80 4.70
CA ALA A 243 3.02 -10.76 5.69
C ALA A 243 4.32 -10.24 6.32
N ASP A 244 5.29 -11.13 6.61
CA ASP A 244 6.61 -10.74 7.11
C ASP A 244 7.41 -9.92 6.09
N THR A 245 7.32 -10.26 4.81
CA THR A 245 7.96 -9.50 3.73
C THR A 245 7.33 -8.11 3.59
N ALA A 246 6.00 -8.03 3.63
CA ALA A 246 5.23 -6.79 3.59
C ALA A 246 5.54 -5.88 4.80
N LYS A 247 5.69 -6.47 5.99
CA LYS A 247 6.09 -5.76 7.21
C LYS A 247 7.45 -5.09 7.06
N GLN A 248 8.42 -5.79 6.47
CA GLN A 248 9.75 -5.23 6.26
C GLN A 248 9.77 -4.14 5.19
N MET A 249 9.04 -4.32 4.10
CA MET A 249 8.88 -3.25 3.10
C MET A 249 8.19 -2.02 3.72
N SER A 250 7.19 -2.23 4.58
CA SER A 250 6.57 -1.14 5.34
C SER A 250 7.59 -0.42 6.22
N GLN A 251 8.44 -1.16 6.92
CA GLN A 251 9.49 -0.58 7.76
C GLN A 251 10.48 0.26 6.96
N LEU A 252 10.93 -0.20 5.78
CA LEU A 252 11.82 0.58 4.91
C LEU A 252 11.22 1.95 4.55
N MET A 253 9.92 2.02 4.29
CA MET A 253 9.24 3.28 3.96
C MET A 253 9.09 4.19 5.19
N ILE A 254 8.88 3.61 6.37
CA ILE A 254 8.86 4.34 7.65
C ILE A 254 10.24 4.91 7.95
N ASP A 255 11.30 4.13 7.77
CA ASP A 255 12.68 4.55 7.98
C ASP A 255 13.07 5.65 6.99
N ALA A 256 12.64 5.55 5.72
CA ALA A 256 12.84 6.58 4.71
C ALA A 256 12.17 7.91 5.08
N LYS A 257 10.94 7.87 5.62
CA LYS A 257 10.25 9.05 6.18
C LYS A 257 11.11 9.68 7.29
N ASP A 258 11.55 8.88 8.25
CA ASP A 258 12.31 9.38 9.40
C ASP A 258 13.66 9.96 8.98
N ALA A 259 14.34 9.34 8.03
CA ALA A 259 15.57 9.86 7.45
C ALA A 259 15.34 11.21 6.75
N LEU A 260 14.27 11.33 5.96
CA LEU A 260 13.90 12.59 5.29
C LEU A 260 13.65 13.70 6.31
N LEU A 261 12.89 13.43 7.37
CA LEU A 261 12.60 14.42 8.40
C LEU A 261 13.86 14.83 9.18
N LYS A 262 14.70 13.87 9.58
CA LYS A 262 15.95 14.14 10.29
C LYS A 262 16.93 14.95 9.44
N ALA A 263 17.10 14.60 8.16
CA ALA A 263 17.97 15.32 7.24
C ALA A 263 17.56 16.80 7.04
N ASN A 264 16.29 17.13 7.30
CA ASN A 264 15.74 18.47 7.20
C ASN A 264 15.50 19.15 8.57
N GLY A 265 16.11 18.64 9.65
CA GLY A 265 15.98 19.22 10.99
C GLY A 265 14.58 19.10 11.62
N ALA A 266 13.70 18.28 11.03
CA ALA A 266 12.29 18.12 11.40
C ALA A 266 12.01 16.77 12.09
N GLY A 267 13.01 16.13 12.70
CA GLY A 267 12.87 14.82 13.34
C GLY A 267 11.82 14.76 14.46
N SER A 268 11.50 15.90 15.09
CA SER A 268 10.40 16.02 16.06
C SER A 268 9.00 15.82 15.46
N LEU A 269 8.87 15.82 14.12
CA LEU A 269 7.60 15.65 13.42
C LEU A 269 7.32 14.19 13.03
N THR A 270 8.21 13.23 13.33
CA THR A 270 8.05 11.81 12.94
C THR A 270 6.69 11.20 13.31
N SER A 271 6.13 11.55 14.48
CA SER A 271 4.82 11.07 14.93
C SER A 271 3.62 11.80 14.30
N LYS A 272 3.87 12.96 13.67
CA LYS A 272 2.85 13.78 12.99
C LYS A 272 2.73 13.45 11.50
N VAL A 273 3.67 12.70 10.95
CA VAL A 273 3.76 12.34 9.53
C VAL A 273 3.52 10.85 9.33
N GLY A 274 2.54 10.53 8.50
CA GLY A 274 2.14 9.18 8.12
C GLY A 274 2.76 8.78 6.78
N VAL A 275 2.77 7.48 6.52
CA VAL A 275 3.28 6.91 5.26
C VAL A 275 2.21 6.05 4.61
N THR A 276 2.11 6.14 3.29
CA THR A 276 1.31 5.27 2.42
C THR A 276 2.14 4.93 1.19
N SER A 277 1.90 3.77 0.57
CA SER A 277 2.48 3.46 -0.74
C SER A 277 1.50 3.88 -1.83
N TRP A 278 1.82 4.97 -2.53
CA TRP A 278 0.95 5.49 -3.57
C TRP A 278 1.10 4.71 -4.88
N CYS A 279 2.28 4.12 -5.11
CA CYS A 279 2.53 3.25 -6.26
C CYS A 279 3.53 2.14 -5.88
N THR A 280 3.44 1.01 -6.58
CA THR A 280 4.47 -0.02 -6.57
C THR A 280 4.93 -0.27 -8.01
N ARG A 281 6.18 0.09 -8.30
CA ARG A 281 6.79 -0.06 -9.63
C ARG A 281 7.61 -1.34 -9.72
N HIS A 282 7.80 -1.80 -10.94
CA HIS A 282 8.60 -2.99 -11.26
C HIS A 282 9.73 -2.66 -12.26
N PRO A 283 10.67 -1.76 -11.93
CA PRO A 283 11.72 -1.36 -12.85
C PRO A 283 12.67 -2.52 -13.15
N GLN A 284 13.23 -2.51 -14.36
CA GLN A 284 14.33 -3.40 -14.71
C GLN A 284 15.61 -2.91 -14.02
N THR A 285 16.17 -3.76 -13.16
CA THR A 285 17.38 -3.47 -12.39
C THR A 285 18.59 -4.24 -12.87
N GLY A 286 18.43 -5.13 -13.85
CA GLY A 286 19.54 -5.86 -14.46
C GLY A 286 19.10 -6.85 -15.54
N THR A 287 20.01 -7.76 -15.85
CA THR A 287 19.82 -8.83 -16.84
C THR A 287 20.53 -10.09 -16.36
N THR A 288 19.84 -11.23 -16.38
CA THR A 288 20.43 -12.55 -16.19
C THR A 288 20.70 -13.18 -17.55
N VAL A 289 21.90 -13.74 -17.72
CA VAL A 289 22.30 -14.42 -18.95
C VAL A 289 22.13 -15.92 -18.76
N VAL A 290 21.25 -16.54 -19.55
CA VAL A 290 21.07 -17.99 -19.63
C VAL A 290 21.91 -18.50 -20.79
N LYS A 291 22.93 -19.29 -20.47
CA LYS A 291 23.79 -19.92 -21.47
C LYS A 291 23.01 -20.97 -22.24
N MET A 292 22.92 -20.79 -23.55
CA MET A 292 22.24 -21.74 -24.43
C MET A 292 23.24 -22.77 -24.99
N PRO A 293 22.79 -23.97 -25.38
CA PRO A 293 23.64 -24.97 -26.03
C PRO A 293 24.31 -24.43 -27.29
N ALA A 294 25.45 -25.05 -27.66
CA ALA A 294 26.31 -24.58 -28.74
C ALA A 294 25.55 -24.28 -30.05
N GLY A 295 25.76 -23.08 -30.59
CA GLY A 295 25.13 -22.59 -31.82
C GLY A 295 23.88 -21.73 -31.62
N VAL A 296 23.36 -21.63 -30.39
CA VAL A 296 22.23 -20.74 -30.05
C VAL A 296 22.75 -19.52 -29.27
N PRO A 297 22.32 -18.29 -29.61
CA PRO A 297 22.65 -17.09 -28.83
C PRO A 297 22.20 -17.23 -27.37
N ASP A 298 23.01 -16.72 -26.46
CA ASP A 298 22.64 -16.64 -25.04
C ASP A 298 21.32 -15.86 -24.86
N LEU A 299 20.48 -16.35 -23.96
CA LEU A 299 19.22 -15.69 -23.65
C LEU A 299 19.44 -14.65 -22.54
N HIS A 300 19.13 -13.39 -22.85
CA HIS A 300 19.21 -12.28 -21.90
C HIS A 300 17.82 -12.02 -21.30
N VAL A 301 17.63 -12.41 -20.05
CA VAL A 301 16.35 -12.25 -19.34
C VAL A 301 16.44 -11.03 -18.42
N PRO A 302 15.53 -10.03 -18.53
CA PRO A 302 15.55 -8.88 -17.63
C PRO A 302 15.26 -9.31 -16.19
N THR A 303 16.00 -8.76 -15.24
CA THR A 303 15.69 -8.88 -13.81
C THR A 303 15.01 -7.62 -13.32
N LEU A 304 13.92 -7.81 -12.58
CA LEU A 304 13.10 -6.73 -12.05
C LEU A 304 13.27 -6.62 -10.54
N SER A 305 12.86 -5.47 -10.00
CA SER A 305 12.74 -5.23 -8.56
C SER A 305 11.34 -4.74 -8.22
N VAL A 306 10.85 -4.99 -7.00
CA VAL A 306 9.61 -4.38 -6.51
C VAL A 306 9.95 -3.12 -5.73
N VAL A 307 9.56 -1.97 -6.25
CA VAL A 307 9.91 -0.65 -5.70
C VAL A 307 8.64 0.07 -5.25
N PRO A 308 8.33 0.08 -3.94
CA PRO A 308 7.22 0.87 -3.42
C PRO A 308 7.62 2.33 -3.32
N ASP A 309 6.81 3.21 -3.91
CA ASP A 309 6.98 4.65 -3.81
C ASP A 309 6.13 5.20 -2.64
N PRO A 310 6.74 5.90 -1.66
CA PRO A 310 6.02 6.43 -0.52
C PRO A 310 5.34 7.76 -0.84
N ALA A 311 4.18 7.96 -0.24
CA ALA A 311 3.61 9.27 -0.03
C ALA A 311 3.61 9.57 1.48
N PHE A 312 4.11 10.75 1.82
CA PHE A 312 4.19 11.22 3.20
C PHE A 312 3.11 12.26 3.43
N GLY A 313 2.31 12.07 4.48
CA GLY A 313 1.12 12.85 4.72
C GLY A 313 1.03 13.37 6.15
N MET A 314 0.57 14.62 6.34
CA MET A 314 0.43 15.24 7.66
C MET A 314 -0.70 16.28 7.70
N PRO A 315 -1.32 16.52 8.87
CA PRO A 315 -1.09 15.81 10.13
C PRO A 315 -1.74 14.42 10.11
N VAL A 316 -1.14 13.46 10.82
CA VAL A 316 -1.70 12.11 10.99
C VAL A 316 -2.98 12.13 11.84
N LYS A 317 -2.99 12.93 12.91
CA LYS A 317 -4.18 13.17 13.74
C LYS A 317 -4.89 14.43 13.23
N LEU A 318 -6.15 14.30 12.81
CA LEU A 318 -6.95 15.40 12.27
C LEU A 318 -7.80 16.12 13.32
N TYR A 319 -8.31 15.35 14.29
CA TYR A 319 -9.17 15.77 15.41
C TYR A 319 -8.59 15.12 16.67
#